data_AF-A0A9X1MKB2-F1
#
_entry.id   AF-A0A9X1MKB2-F1
#
_cell.length_a   1.000
_cell.length_b   1.000
_cell.length_c   1.000
_cell.angle_alpha   90.00
_cell.angle_beta   90.00
_cell.angle_gamma   90.00
#
_symmetry.space_group_name_H-M   'P 1'
#
loop_
_entity.id
_entity.type
_entity.pdbx_description
1 polymer ?
#
loop_
_entity_poly.entity_id
_entity_poly.type
_entity_poly.pdbx_seq_one_letter_code
_entity_poly.pdbx_strand_id
1 'polypeptide(L)'
;MANEIAAMFAYGTLKRGEEREKFWPARPLTVVTAFTQGRLYELGEFPGLIRGEDRIQGELWIFKHRDIVRVIEALDVVEDYPRLYLREEFACETFDGQPISATAYVYAQPAKLTDAMRILPNEQGVVNWKPQSRL
;
A
#
# COMPACT_ATOMS: atom_id res chain seq x y z
N MET A 1 6.79 13.84 -21.90
CA MET A 1 7.78 13.23 -20.99
C MET A 1 7.08 12.66 -19.76
N ALA A 2 6.09 11.78 -19.97
CA ALA A 2 5.21 11.30 -18.89
C ALA A 2 5.60 9.92 -18.32
N ASN A 3 6.78 9.40 -18.68
CA ASN A 3 7.14 8.00 -18.41
C ASN A 3 8.46 7.83 -17.66
N GLU A 4 8.84 8.79 -16.82
CA GLU A 4 10.13 8.73 -16.10
C GLU A 4 10.02 8.13 -14.69
N ILE A 5 8.81 8.10 -14.13
CA ILE A 5 8.58 7.60 -12.77
C ILE A 5 7.46 6.57 -12.74
N ALA A 6 7.50 5.70 -11.73
CA ALA A 6 6.44 4.79 -11.37
C ALA A 6 6.29 4.81 -9.84
N ALA A 7 5.06 4.65 -9.35
CA ALA A 7 4.78 4.73 -7.92
C ALA A 7 4.11 3.45 -7.42
N MET A 8 4.53 3.02 -6.23
CA MET A 8 3.87 1.97 -5.46
C MET A 8 3.25 2.59 -4.21
N PHE A 9 2.00 2.24 -3.90
CA PHE A 9 1.33 2.67 -2.68
C PHE A 9 1.43 1.58 -1.61
N ALA A 10 2.20 1.85 -0.56
CA ALA A 10 2.39 0.96 0.58
C ALA A 10 1.54 1.43 1.76
N TYR A 11 0.66 0.56 2.26
CA TYR A 11 -0.27 0.86 3.36
C TYR A 11 -0.05 -0.01 4.61
N GLY A 12 0.86 -0.98 4.53
CA GLY A 12 1.09 -2.00 5.56
C GLY A 12 2.56 -2.23 5.87
N THR A 13 2.96 -3.49 5.94
CA THR A 13 4.30 -3.95 6.36
C THR A 13 5.45 -3.50 5.43
N LEU A 14 5.15 -3.02 4.22
CA LEU A 14 6.12 -2.43 3.27
C LEU A 14 6.48 -0.96 3.56
N LYS A 15 5.75 -0.28 4.46
CA LYS A 15 6.05 1.12 4.83
C LYS A 15 7.41 1.25 5.50
N ARG A 16 7.97 2.46 5.53
CA ARG A 16 9.21 2.75 6.26
C ARG A 16 9.07 2.44 7.75
N GLY A 17 10.09 1.85 8.33
CA GLY A 17 10.15 1.40 9.72
C GLY A 17 9.47 0.05 9.98
N GLU A 18 8.77 -0.51 8.98
CA GLU A 18 8.05 -1.78 9.13
C GLU A 18 8.89 -2.97 8.66
N GLU A 19 8.50 -4.18 9.06
CA GLU A 19 9.29 -5.41 8.90
C GLU A 19 9.69 -5.74 7.45
N ARG A 20 8.90 -5.33 6.46
CA ARG A 20 9.13 -5.61 5.04
C ARG A 20 9.74 -4.46 4.26
N GLU A 21 10.06 -3.32 4.89
CA GLU A 21 10.76 -2.20 4.23
C GLU A 21 12.05 -2.67 3.51
N LYS A 22 12.80 -3.59 4.12
CA LYS A 22 14.06 -4.10 3.54
C LYS A 22 13.91 -4.83 2.20
N PHE A 23 12.70 -5.19 1.78
CA PHE A 23 12.48 -5.94 0.55
C PHE A 23 12.33 -5.07 -0.71
N TRP A 24 12.30 -3.73 -0.57
CA TRP A 24 12.40 -2.85 -1.73
C TRP A 24 13.75 -3.06 -2.45
N PRO A 25 13.78 -3.55 -3.70
CA PRO A 25 15.02 -4.02 -4.34
C PRO A 25 15.82 -2.89 -4.99
N ALA A 26 15.25 -1.68 -5.03
CA ALA A 26 15.82 -0.50 -5.64
C ALA A 26 15.66 0.68 -4.68
N ARG A 27 16.56 1.66 -4.79
CA ARG A 27 16.44 2.90 -4.03
C ARG A 27 15.33 3.77 -4.64
N PRO A 28 14.29 4.16 -3.89
CA PRO A 28 13.29 5.09 -4.39
C PRO A 28 13.92 6.48 -4.64
N LEU A 29 13.37 7.21 -5.60
CA LEU A 29 13.64 8.63 -5.80
C LEU A 29 13.17 9.43 -4.58
N THR A 30 11.99 9.11 -4.07
CA THR A 30 11.44 9.68 -2.84
C THR A 30 10.39 8.74 -2.25
N VAL A 31 10.13 8.91 -0.95
CA VAL A 31 9.04 8.27 -0.22
C VAL A 31 8.28 9.36 0.52
N VAL A 32 6.98 9.50 0.24
CA VAL A 32 6.14 10.56 0.82
C VAL A 32 4.85 9.98 1.40
N THR A 33 4.34 10.60 2.46
CA THR A 33 3.01 10.29 2.98
C THR A 33 1.96 10.62 1.92
N ALA A 34 1.01 9.71 1.76
CA ALA A 34 -0.04 9.85 0.77
C ALA A 34 -1.34 9.17 1.23
N PHE A 35 -2.40 9.45 0.51
CA PHE A 35 -3.73 8.94 0.77
C PHE A 35 -4.34 8.30 -0.47
N THR A 36 -5.18 7.29 -0.28
CA THR A 36 -6.06 6.75 -1.32
C THR A 36 -7.42 6.41 -0.72
N GLN A 37 -8.37 6.01 -1.55
CA GLN A 37 -9.68 5.53 -1.12
C GLN A 37 -9.74 4.00 -1.15
N GLY A 38 -10.21 3.40 -0.07
CA GLY A 38 -10.36 1.96 0.03
C GLY A 38 -11.01 1.51 1.34
N ARG A 39 -10.91 0.24 1.65
CA ARG A 39 -11.17 -0.31 2.98
C ARG A 39 -10.01 -1.19 3.40
N LEU A 40 -9.65 -1.09 4.68
CA LEU A 40 -8.49 -1.76 5.23
C LEU A 40 -8.94 -2.73 6.32
N TYR A 41 -8.36 -3.93 6.32
CA TYR A 41 -8.75 -5.02 7.20
C TYR A 41 -7.51 -5.59 7.89
N GLU A 42 -7.65 -6.00 9.14
CA GLU A 42 -6.61 -6.72 9.88
C GLU A 42 -6.65 -8.20 9.51
N LEU A 43 -5.56 -8.73 8.93
CA LEU A 43 -5.42 -10.14 8.54
C LEU A 43 -4.47 -10.90 9.48
N GLY A 44 -4.11 -10.30 10.61
CA GLY A 44 -3.23 -10.87 11.63
C GLY A 44 -1.97 -10.04 11.77
N GLU A 45 -0.89 -10.46 11.11
CA GLU A 45 0.38 -9.72 11.13
C GLU A 45 0.50 -8.69 9.99
N PHE A 46 -0.48 -8.64 9.09
CA PHE A 46 -0.48 -7.78 7.92
C PHE A 46 -1.89 -7.30 7.55
N PRO A 47 -2.02 -6.14 6.92
CA PRO A 47 -3.32 -5.62 6.50
C PRO A 47 -3.76 -6.09 5.11
N GLY A 48 -5.06 -6.16 4.88
CA GLY A 48 -5.67 -6.33 3.55
C GLY A 48 -6.35 -5.05 3.07
N LEU A 49 -5.99 -4.57 1.87
CA LEU A 49 -6.68 -3.48 1.17
C LEU A 49 -7.69 -4.04 0.16
N ILE A 50 -8.88 -3.44 0.10
CA ILE A 50 -9.82 -3.58 -1.02
C ILE A 50 -10.38 -2.21 -1.44
N ARG A 51 -11.08 -2.15 -2.57
CA ARG A 51 -11.82 -0.95 -3.01
C ARG A 51 -12.88 -0.51 -2.01
N GLY A 52 -13.10 0.79 -1.93
CA GLY A 52 -14.04 1.42 -1.01
C GLY A 52 -13.76 2.92 -0.88
N GLU A 53 -14.44 3.57 0.06
CA GLU A 53 -14.51 5.04 0.15
C GLU A 53 -13.76 5.63 1.36
N ASP A 54 -13.21 4.79 2.26
CA ASP A 54 -12.50 5.31 3.42
C ASP A 54 -11.16 5.92 2.98
N ARG A 55 -10.79 7.05 3.57
CA ARG A 55 -9.50 7.69 3.32
C ARG A 55 -8.40 6.93 4.04
N ILE A 56 -7.59 6.20 3.28
CA ILE A 56 -6.47 5.41 3.81
C ILE A 56 -5.19 6.20 3.71
N GLN A 57 -4.45 6.30 4.81
CA GLN A 57 -3.09 6.81 4.83
C GLN A 57 -2.08 5.69 4.57
N GLY A 58 -1.12 5.98 3.70
CA GLY A 58 0.02 5.13 3.42
C GLY A 58 1.22 5.96 2.97
N GLU A 59 2.09 5.33 2.19
CA GLU A 59 3.27 5.95 1.60
C GLU A 59 3.31 5.68 0.11
N LEU A 60 3.66 6.70 -0.67
CA LEU A 60 4.05 6.55 -2.06
C LEU A 60 5.54 6.35 -2.15
N TRP A 61 5.92 5.20 -2.68
CA TRP A 61 7.29 4.86 -3.02
C TRP A 61 7.49 5.11 -4.50
N ILE A 62 8.23 6.17 -4.84
CA ILE A 62 8.39 6.63 -6.21
C ILE A 62 9.75 6.18 -6.74
N PHE A 63 9.75 5.51 -7.89
CA PHE A 63 10.93 4.96 -8.54
C PHE A 63 11.13 5.56 -9.92
N LYS A 64 12.35 5.44 -10.46
CA LYS A 64 12.54 5.62 -11.90
C LYS A 64 11.80 4.50 -12.63
N HIS A 65 11.21 4.81 -13.77
CA HIS A 65 10.46 3.84 -14.56
C HIS A 65 11.30 2.59 -14.90
N ARG A 66 12.60 2.75 -15.19
CA ARG A 66 13.50 1.62 -15.48
C ARG A 66 13.64 0.60 -14.33
N ASP A 67 13.37 1.01 -13.09
CA ASP A 67 13.54 0.17 -11.91
C ASP A 67 12.22 -0.55 -11.54
N ILE A 68 11.07 -0.16 -12.13
CA ILE A 68 9.74 -0.65 -11.71
C ILE A 68 9.56 -2.16 -11.91
N VAL A 69 10.11 -2.72 -13.00
CA VAL A 69 9.99 -4.15 -13.28
C VAL A 69 10.62 -4.97 -12.15
N ARG A 70 11.85 -4.60 -11.74
CA ARG A 70 12.55 -5.23 -10.63
C ARG A 70 11.80 -5.06 -9.31
N VAL A 71 11.21 -3.88 -9.08
CA VAL A 71 10.38 -3.61 -7.88
C VAL A 71 9.18 -4.53 -7.84
N ILE A 72 8.42 -4.63 -8.94
CA ILE A 72 7.25 -5.50 -9.03
C ILE A 72 7.65 -6.96 -8.82
N GLU A 73 8.68 -7.46 -9.49
CA GLU A 73 9.12 -8.85 -9.36
C GLU A 73 9.51 -9.22 -7.93
N ALA A 74 10.22 -8.34 -7.22
CA ALA A 74 10.59 -8.59 -5.83
C ALA A 74 9.36 -8.58 -4.91
N LEU A 75 8.45 -7.63 -5.11
CA LEU A 75 7.27 -7.50 -4.25
C LEU A 75 6.20 -8.55 -4.53
N ASP A 76 6.12 -9.07 -5.75
CA ASP A 76 5.22 -10.19 -6.08
C ASP A 76 5.54 -11.43 -5.24
N VAL A 77 6.82 -11.68 -4.98
CA VAL A 77 7.26 -12.78 -4.12
C VAL A 77 6.88 -12.50 -2.66
N VAL A 78 7.08 -11.27 -2.19
CA VAL A 78 6.80 -10.86 -0.81
C VAL A 78 5.30 -10.89 -0.50
N GLU A 79 4.48 -10.45 -1.45
CA GLU A 79 3.02 -10.36 -1.32
C GLU A 79 2.29 -11.58 -1.90
N ASP A 80 3.02 -12.65 -2.23
CA ASP A 80 2.47 -13.92 -2.72
C ASP A 80 1.44 -13.70 -3.85
N TYR A 81 1.80 -12.85 -4.82
CA TYR A 81 1.00 -12.55 -6.00
C TYR A 81 0.99 -13.73 -6.98
N PRO A 82 -0.15 -14.07 -7.62
CA PRO A 82 -1.49 -13.46 -7.49
C PRO A 82 -2.40 -14.19 -6.49
N ARG A 83 -1.84 -14.93 -5.52
CA ARG A 83 -2.61 -15.84 -4.64
C ARG A 83 -3.16 -15.13 -3.40
N LEU A 84 -2.32 -14.39 -2.69
CA LEU A 84 -2.72 -13.65 -1.48
C LEU A 84 -3.15 -12.23 -1.82
N TYR A 85 -2.38 -11.56 -2.67
CA TYR A 85 -2.70 -10.23 -3.17
C TYR A 85 -2.74 -10.18 -4.71
N LEU A 86 -3.55 -9.28 -5.25
CA LEU A 86 -3.56 -8.86 -6.65
C LEU A 86 -2.93 -7.47 -6.76
N ARG A 87 -2.51 -7.06 -7.96
CA ARG A 87 -2.05 -5.69 -8.21
C ARG A 87 -3.17 -4.89 -8.84
N GLU A 88 -3.40 -3.70 -8.33
CA GLU A 88 -4.36 -2.75 -8.89
C GLU A 88 -3.82 -1.33 -8.87
N GLU A 89 -4.25 -0.50 -9.82
CA GLU A 89 -3.92 0.92 -9.82
C GLU A 89 -4.91 1.72 -8.95
N PHE A 90 -4.36 2.61 -8.13
CA PHE A 90 -5.12 3.51 -7.27
C PHE A 90 -4.77 4.96 -7.57
N ALA A 91 -5.81 5.79 -7.63
CA ALA A 91 -5.64 7.23 -7.52
C ALA A 91 -5.20 7.55 -6.08
N CYS A 92 -4.02 8.13 -5.95
CA CYS A 92 -3.47 8.57 -4.68
C CYS A 92 -3.29 10.09 -4.68
N GLU A 93 -3.24 10.66 -3.49
CA GLU A 93 -2.99 12.07 -3.26
C GLU A 93 -1.87 12.21 -2.22
N THR A 94 -0.82 12.96 -2.52
CA THR A 94 0.23 13.28 -1.55
C THR A 94 -0.33 14.17 -0.43
N PHE A 95 0.42 14.33 0.67
CA PHE A 95 -0.01 15.20 1.77
C PHE A 95 -0.26 16.67 1.37
N ASP A 96 0.43 17.17 0.34
CA ASP A 96 0.24 18.51 -0.24
C ASP A 96 -0.85 18.58 -1.32
N GLY A 97 -1.61 17.51 -1.53
CA GLY A 97 -2.76 17.49 -2.44
C GLY A 97 -2.44 17.15 -3.90
N GLN A 98 -1.23 16.68 -4.22
CA GLN A 98 -0.87 16.33 -5.60
C GLN A 98 -1.41 14.94 -5.95
N PRO A 99 -2.19 14.81 -7.04
CA PRO A 99 -2.69 13.52 -7.49
C PRO A 99 -1.60 12.71 -8.20
N ILE A 100 -1.58 11.41 -7.97
CA ILE A 100 -0.63 10.47 -8.58
C ILE A 100 -1.25 9.07 -8.66
N SER A 101 -1.11 8.42 -9.81
CA SER A 101 -1.49 7.01 -9.95
C SER A 101 -0.38 6.13 -9.37
N ALA A 102 -0.75 5.13 -8.58
CA ALA A 102 0.21 4.18 -8.00
C ALA A 102 -0.36 2.76 -8.00
N THR A 103 0.53 1.77 -8.15
CA THR A 103 0.16 0.37 -7.99
C THR A 103 0.13 0.00 -6.51
N ALA A 104 -0.92 -0.67 -6.06
CA ALA A 104 -1.05 -1.23 -4.72
C ALA A 104 -1.36 -2.73 -4.81
N TYR A 105 -0.96 -3.47 -3.77
CA TYR A 105 -1.39 -4.86 -3.59
C TYR A 105 -2.75 -4.88 -2.90
N VAL A 106 -3.75 -5.55 -3.45
CA VAL A 106 -5.10 -5.67 -2.88
C VAL A 106 -5.38 -7.11 -2.49
N TYR A 107 -6.09 -7.32 -1.40
CA TYR A 107 -6.34 -8.66 -0.88
C TYR A 107 -7.20 -9.48 -1.86
N ALA A 108 -6.71 -10.65 -2.27
CA ALA A 108 -7.30 -11.43 -3.35
C ALA A 108 -8.60 -12.17 -2.97
N GLN A 109 -8.95 -12.23 -1.67
CA GLN A 109 -10.05 -13.06 -1.17
C GLN A 109 -11.06 -12.25 -0.34
N PRO A 110 -11.73 -11.24 -0.91
CA PRO A 110 -12.65 -10.36 -0.18
C PRO A 110 -13.81 -11.09 0.51
N ALA A 111 -14.21 -12.27 0.01
CA ALA A 111 -15.23 -13.10 0.63
C ALA A 111 -14.85 -13.65 2.02
N LYS A 112 -13.55 -13.61 2.39
CA LYS A 112 -13.06 -13.98 3.74
C LYS A 112 -13.07 -12.81 4.73
N LEU A 113 -13.32 -11.60 4.25
CA LEU A 113 -13.30 -10.40 5.09
C LEU A 113 -14.63 -10.27 5.83
N THR A 114 -14.56 -9.80 7.07
CA THR A 114 -15.74 -9.51 7.90
C THR A 114 -15.62 -8.12 8.50
N ASP A 115 -16.74 -7.52 8.89
CA ASP A 115 -16.74 -6.18 9.50
C ASP A 115 -15.95 -6.12 10.81
N ALA A 116 -15.85 -7.23 11.54
CA ALA A 116 -15.05 -7.33 12.76
C ALA A 116 -13.54 -7.16 12.51
N MET A 117 -13.08 -7.43 11.29
CA MET A 117 -11.68 -7.26 10.88
C MET A 117 -11.40 -5.85 10.36
N ARG A 118 -12.43 -5.00 10.16
CA ARG A 118 -12.26 -3.69 9.53
C ARG A 118 -11.48 -2.76 10.44
N ILE A 119 -10.47 -2.11 9.87
CA ILE A 119 -9.75 -1.02 10.52
C ILE A 119 -10.52 0.26 10.26
N LEU A 120 -11.07 0.83 11.33
CA LEU A 120 -11.94 1.99 11.23
C LEU A 120 -11.15 3.31 11.17
N PRO A 121 -11.72 4.37 10.58
CA PRO A 121 -11.12 5.68 10.60
C PRO A 121 -10.88 6.19 12.03
N ASN A 122 -9.79 6.92 12.22
CA ASN A 122 -9.52 7.66 13.45
C ASN A 122 -10.39 8.93 13.56
N GLU A 123 -10.18 9.72 14.61
CA GLU A 123 -10.89 10.99 14.84
C GLU A 123 -10.76 12.01 13.69
N GLN A 124 -9.71 11.89 12.87
CA GLN A 124 -9.48 12.72 11.69
C GLN A 124 -10.14 12.16 10.43
N GLY A 125 -10.90 11.07 10.53
CA GLY A 125 -11.56 10.41 9.39
C GLY A 125 -10.57 9.65 8.49
N VAL A 126 -9.41 9.27 9.01
CA VAL A 126 -8.35 8.59 8.27
C VAL A 126 -8.14 7.18 8.80
N VAL A 127 -8.10 6.19 7.91
CA VAL A 127 -7.71 4.82 8.22
C VAL A 127 -6.19 4.71 8.09
N ASN A 128 -5.53 4.24 9.14
CA ASN A 128 -4.09 3.99 9.12
C ASN A 128 -3.79 2.67 9.83
N TRP A 129 -3.11 1.76 9.15
CA TRP A 129 -2.63 0.52 9.77
C TRP A 129 -1.38 0.79 10.60
N LYS A 130 -1.35 0.18 11.79
CA LYS A 130 -0.16 0.12 12.64
C LYS A 130 0.07 -1.35 13.03
N PRO A 131 1.32 -1.81 13.10
CA PRO A 131 1.61 -3.15 13.60
C PRO A 131 1.08 -3.27 15.03
N GLN A 132 0.49 -4.41 15.36
CA GLN A 132 0.16 -4.71 16.75
C GLN A 132 1.46 -4.78 17.55
N SER A 133 1.60 -3.93 18.56
CA SER A 133 2.76 -3.97 19.45
C SER A 133 2.77 -5.33 20.14
N ARG A 134 3.80 -6.15 19.87
CA ARG A 134 4.10 -7.30 20.72
C ARG A 134 4.52 -6.74 22.08
N LEU A 135 3.59 -6.79 23.05
CA LEU A 135 3.88 -6.57 24.47
C LEU A 135 4.85 -7.64 24.98
#